data_AF-A0A920YF53-F1
#
_entry.id   AF-A0A920YF53-F1
#
_cell.length_a   1.000
_cell.length_b   1.000
_cell.length_c   1.000
_cell.angle_alpha   90.00
_cell.angle_beta   90.00
_cell.angle_gamma   90.00
#
_symmetry.space_group_name_H-M   'P 1'
#
loop_
_entity.id
_entity.type
_entity.pdbx_description
1 polymer ?
#
loop_
_entity_poly.entity_id
_entity_poly.type
_entity_poly.pdbx_seq_one_letter_code
_entity_poly.pdbx_strand_id
1 'polypeptide(L)'
;MPRDPRAEALRAGFELDGSYREMRRAELVLQQMESFAPQAPEIADARQVLNIASALYRKSYQAYNAGQYLRAAEYAVAVKDLMRAIDKFYNVSIAS
;
A
#
# COMPACT_ATOMS: atom_id res chain seq x y z
N MET A 1 -7.17 1.49 29.60
CA MET A 1 -7.92 2.75 29.41
C MET A 1 -8.53 2.72 28.02
N PRO A 2 -9.79 3.14 27.81
CA PRO A 2 -10.36 3.33 26.48
C PRO A 2 -9.51 4.33 25.70
N ARG A 3 -9.23 4.06 24.43
CA ARG A 3 -8.52 5.00 23.56
C ARG A 3 -9.46 6.14 23.17
N ASP A 4 -8.92 7.36 23.07
CA ASP A 4 -9.69 8.55 22.63
C ASP A 4 -10.11 8.36 21.15
N PRO A 5 -11.41 8.31 20.83
CA PRO A 5 -11.90 8.11 19.47
C PRO A 5 -11.40 9.18 18.48
N ARG A 6 -11.15 10.42 18.94
CA ARG A 6 -10.61 11.48 18.08
C ARG A 6 -9.16 11.21 17.72
N ALA A 7 -8.37 10.76 18.69
CA ALA A 7 -6.97 10.38 18.45
C ALA A 7 -6.87 9.17 17.51
N GLU A 8 -7.79 8.20 17.63
CA GLU A 8 -7.85 7.06 16.72
C GLU A 8 -8.24 7.46 15.29
N ALA A 9 -9.22 8.35 15.13
CA ALA A 9 -9.62 8.88 13.84
C ALA A 9 -8.46 9.62 13.15
N LEU A 10 -7.78 10.51 13.88
CA LEU A 10 -6.61 11.24 13.37
C LEU A 10 -5.49 10.30 12.92
N ARG A 11 -5.20 9.28 13.73
CA ARG A 11 -4.21 8.26 13.37
C ARG A 11 -4.63 7.50 12.12
N ALA A 12 -5.87 7.01 12.07
CA ALA A 12 -6.35 6.25 10.93
C ALA A 12 -6.32 7.08 9.63
N GLY A 13 -6.66 8.37 9.70
CA GLY A 13 -6.55 9.29 8.58
C GLY A 13 -5.10 9.47 8.11
N PHE A 14 -4.17 9.68 9.04
CA PHE A 14 -2.74 9.77 8.73
C PHE A 14 -2.20 8.51 8.04
N GLU A 15 -2.59 7.33 8.54
CA GLU A 15 -2.19 6.06 7.95
C GLU A 15 -2.79 5.87 6.54
N LEU A 16 -4.06 6.23 6.34
CA LEU A 16 -4.73 6.20 5.04
C LEU A 16 -4.01 7.08 4.02
N ASP A 17 -3.77 8.35 4.36
CA ASP A 17 -3.08 9.28 3.47
C ASP A 17 -1.66 8.80 3.13
N GLY A 18 -0.94 8.26 4.12
CA GLY A 18 0.37 7.65 3.93
C GLY A 18 0.32 6.47 2.97
N SER A 19 -0.64 5.56 3.16
CA SER A 19 -0.81 4.37 2.32
C SER A 19 -1.15 4.70 0.87
N TYR A 20 -1.97 5.73 0.64
CA TYR A 20 -2.27 6.22 -0.72
C TYR A 20 -1.02 6.73 -1.43
N ARG A 21 -0.19 7.53 -0.73
CA ARG A 21 1.06 8.05 -1.30
C ARG A 21 2.04 6.93 -1.65
N GLU A 22 2.17 5.92 -0.78
CA GLU A 22 3.03 4.76 -1.04
C GLU A 22 2.52 3.92 -2.22
N MET A 23 1.22 3.71 -2.33
CA MET A 23 0.62 3.05 -3.51
C MET A 23 0.94 3.81 -4.79
N ARG A 24 0.76 5.13 -4.78
CA ARG A 24 1.06 5.96 -5.95
C ARG A 24 2.54 5.88 -6.34
N ARG A 25 3.45 5.83 -5.37
CA ARG A 25 4.86 5.62 -5.62
C ARG A 25 5.11 4.23 -6.22
N ALA A 26 4.49 3.19 -5.69
CA ALA A 26 4.69 1.82 -6.17
C ALA A 26 4.16 1.62 -7.61
N GLU A 27 3.07 2.29 -7.98
CA GLU A 27 2.59 2.35 -9.38
C GLU A 27 3.67 2.90 -10.32
N LEU A 28 4.36 3.98 -9.92
CA LEU A 28 5.43 4.57 -10.71
C LEU A 28 6.64 3.64 -10.80
N VAL A 29 6.99 2.96 -9.71
CA VAL A 29 8.06 1.96 -9.69
C VAL A 29 7.75 0.80 -10.64
N LEU A 30 6.52 0.29 -10.62
CA LEU A 30 6.08 -0.76 -11.56
C LEU A 30 6.18 -0.29 -13.02
N GLN A 31 5.77 0.94 -13.32
CA GLN A 31 5.92 1.52 -14.66
C GLN A 31 7.40 1.61 -15.08
N GLN A 32 8.30 1.92 -14.14
CA GLN A 32 9.74 1.90 -14.39
C GLN A 32 10.25 0.48 -14.66
N MET A 33 9.81 -0.53 -13.90
CA MET A 33 10.16 -1.94 -14.15
C MET A 33 9.75 -2.35 -15.58
N GLU A 34 8.53 -2.03 -15.96
CA GLU A 34 7.97 -2.32 -17.29
C GLU A 34 8.74 -1.61 -18.42
N SER A 35 9.33 -0.45 -18.14
CA SER A 35 10.15 0.27 -19.12
C SER A 35 11.59 -0.23 -19.21
N PHE A 36 12.22 -0.58 -18.08
CA PHE A 36 13.66 -0.90 -18.05
C PHE A 36 13.95 -2.40 -18.18
N ALA A 37 13.09 -3.25 -17.63
CA ALA A 37 13.27 -4.70 -17.60
C ALA A 37 11.94 -5.41 -17.93
N PRO A 38 11.35 -5.20 -19.13
CA PRO A 38 10.00 -5.67 -19.48
C PRO A 38 9.81 -7.19 -19.43
N GLN A 39 10.89 -7.98 -19.44
CA GLN A 39 10.85 -9.43 -19.34
C GLN A 39 11.13 -9.96 -17.93
N ALA A 40 11.32 -9.08 -16.96
CA ALA A 40 11.56 -9.45 -15.58
C ALA A 40 10.32 -10.13 -14.97
N PRO A 41 10.45 -11.35 -14.41
CA PRO A 41 9.32 -12.08 -13.85
C PRO A 41 8.65 -11.31 -12.69
N GLU A 42 9.40 -10.47 -11.97
CA GLU A 42 8.89 -9.73 -10.82
C GLU A 42 7.84 -8.66 -11.20
N ILE A 43 7.71 -8.29 -12.48
CA ILE A 43 6.63 -7.40 -12.94
C ILE A 43 5.25 -8.02 -12.66
N ALA A 44 5.11 -9.33 -12.87
CA ALA A 44 3.87 -10.04 -12.61
C ALA A 44 3.54 -10.05 -11.12
N ASP A 45 4.54 -10.31 -10.27
CA ASP A 45 4.41 -10.30 -8.82
C ASP A 45 4.08 -8.89 -8.30
N ALA A 46 4.75 -7.85 -8.82
CA ALA A 46 4.49 -6.46 -8.48
C ALA A 46 3.06 -6.04 -8.82
N ARG A 47 2.53 -6.44 -9.99
CA ARG A 47 1.13 -6.23 -10.37
C ARG A 47 0.16 -6.92 -9.42
N GLN A 48 0.44 -8.17 -9.05
CA GLN A 48 -0.39 -8.90 -8.10
C GLN A 48 -0.41 -8.24 -6.72
N VAL A 49 0.76 -7.84 -6.21
CA VAL A 49 0.88 -7.13 -4.93
C VAL A 49 0.11 -5.80 -4.96
N LEU A 50 0.25 -5.02 -6.03
CA LEU A 50 -0.47 -3.74 -6.19
C LEU A 50 -1.99 -3.93 -6.21
N ASN A 51 -2.48 -5.00 -6.84
CA ASN A 51 -3.91 -5.34 -6.85
C ASN A 51 -4.43 -5.69 -5.45
N ILE A 52 -3.67 -6.49 -4.68
CA ILE A 52 -4.01 -6.85 -3.30
C ILE A 52 -4.03 -5.59 -2.42
N ALA A 53 -2.99 -4.76 -2.53
CA ALA A 53 -2.88 -3.50 -1.79
C ALA A 53 -4.04 -2.56 -2.12
N SER A 54 -4.42 -2.43 -3.39
CA SER A 54 -5.58 -1.61 -3.79
C SER A 54 -6.89 -2.08 -3.17
N ALA A 55 -7.09 -3.40 -3.06
CA ALA A 55 -8.27 -3.95 -2.40
C ALA A 55 -8.25 -3.68 -0.88
N LEU A 56 -7.09 -3.77 -0.23
CA LEU A 56 -6.92 -3.45 1.19
C LEU A 56 -7.13 -1.95 1.47
N TYR A 57 -6.63 -1.08 0.60
CA TYR A 57 -6.84 0.36 0.71
C TYR A 57 -8.33 0.72 0.67
N ARG A 58 -9.09 0.11 -0.26
CA ARG A 58 -10.55 0.29 -0.32
C ARG A 58 -11.23 -0.16 0.98
N LYS A 59 -10.81 -1.30 1.55
CA LYS A 59 -11.31 -1.78 2.84
C LYS A 59 -10.94 -0.85 3.99
N SER A 60 -9.74 -0.29 3.98
CA SER A 60 -9.28 0.71 4.95
C SER A 60 -10.18 1.96 4.89
N TYR A 61 -10.42 2.48 3.68
CA TYR A 61 -11.27 3.66 3.47
C TYR A 61 -12.72 3.41 3.89
N GLN A 62 -13.27 2.24 3.58
CA GLN A 62 -14.61 1.82 4.04
C GLN A 62 -14.68 1.73 5.57
N ALA A 63 -13.68 1.13 6.21
CA ALA A 63 -13.61 1.03 7.67
C ALA A 63 -13.53 2.41 8.33
N TYR A 64 -12.76 3.33 7.75
CA TYR A 64 -12.65 4.71 8.24
C TYR A 64 -13.99 5.44 8.19
N ASN A 65 -14.70 5.37 7.05
CA ASN A 65 -16.03 5.98 6.90
C ASN A 65 -17.09 5.35 7.82
N ALA A 66 -16.90 4.09 8.22
CA ALA A 66 -17.75 3.40 9.18
C ALA A 66 -17.38 3.67 10.66
N GLY A 67 -16.41 4.54 10.94
CA GLY A 67 -15.92 4.83 12.30
C GLY A 67 -15.08 3.70 12.92
N GLN A 68 -14.69 2.68 12.14
CA GLN A 68 -13.87 1.55 12.57
C GLN A 68 -12.37 1.90 12.45
N TYR A 69 -11.93 2.93 13.19
CA TYR A 69 -10.62 3.56 12.99
C TYR A 69 -9.42 2.64 13.22
N LEU A 70 -9.46 1.78 14.23
CA LEU A 70 -8.38 0.79 14.45
C LEU A 70 -8.22 -0.12 13.23
N ARG A 71 -9.32 -0.66 12.72
CA ARG A 71 -9.35 -1.55 11.54
C ARG A 71 -8.90 -0.82 10.28
N ALA A 72 -9.30 0.44 10.12
CA ALA A 72 -8.84 1.28 9.01
C ALA A 72 -7.32 1.44 9.05
N ALA A 73 -6.76 1.78 10.22
CA ALA A 73 -5.31 1.92 10.40
C ALA A 73 -4.57 0.59 10.12
N GLU A 74 -5.07 -0.55 10.60
CA GLU A 74 -4.47 -1.86 10.34
C GLU A 74 -4.40 -2.18 8.83
N TYR A 75 -5.50 -1.96 8.09
CA TYR A 75 -5.50 -2.15 6.65
C TYR A 75 -4.56 -1.17 5.93
N ALA A 76 -4.51 0.09 6.36
CA ALA A 76 -3.61 1.09 5.76
C ALA A 76 -2.13 0.75 5.99
N VAL A 77 -1.77 0.24 7.17
CA VAL A 77 -0.41 -0.25 7.45
C VAL A 77 -0.08 -1.46 6.57
N ALA A 78 -1.00 -2.41 6.42
CA ALA A 78 -0.79 -3.58 5.56
C ALA A 78 -0.56 -3.19 4.09
N VAL A 79 -1.25 -2.15 3.60
CA VAL A 79 -1.01 -1.58 2.25
C VAL A 79 0.43 -1.12 2.12
N LYS A 80 0.94 -0.34 3.08
CA LYS A 80 2.32 0.16 3.08
C LYS A 80 3.36 -0.96 3.11
N ASP A 81 3.13 -1.98 3.93
CA ASP A 81 4.03 -3.14 3.99
C ASP A 81 4.09 -3.89 2.66
N LEU A 82 2.97 -3.97 1.92
CA LEU A 82 2.96 -4.52 0.57
C LEU A 82 3.73 -3.64 -0.43
N MET A 83 3.70 -2.31 -0.29
CA MET A 83 4.45 -1.43 -1.21
C MET A 83 5.97 -1.60 -1.06
N ARG A 84 6.46 -1.96 0.12
CA ARG A 84 7.87 -2.33 0.33
C ARG A 84 8.29 -3.57 -0.46
N ALA A 85 7.36 -4.47 -0.80
CA ALA A 85 7.67 -5.61 -1.65
C ALA A 85 7.94 -5.16 -3.10
N ILE A 86 7.19 -4.18 -3.61
CA ILE A 86 7.38 -3.63 -4.96
C ILE A 86 8.75 -2.94 -5.10
N ASP A 87 9.17 -2.18 -4.08
CA ASP A 87 10.53 -1.63 -4.04
C ASP A 87 11.62 -2.72 -4.12
N LYS A 88 11.40 -3.88 -3.48
CA LYS A 88 12.32 -5.02 -3.54
C LYS A 88 12.33 -5.69 -4.92
N PHE A 89 11.16 -5.87 -5.52
CA PHE A 89 11.01 -6.42 -6.87
C PHE A 89 11.77 -5.58 -7.89
N TYR A 90 11.61 -4.25 -7.83
CA TYR A 90 12.37 -3.34 -8.67
C TYR A 90 13.88 -3.54 -8.55
N ASN A 91 14.40 -3.60 -7.32
CA ASN A 91 15.83 -3.79 -7.09
C ASN A 91 16.35 -5.14 -7.63
N VAL A 92 15.54 -6.20 -7.58
CA VAL A 92 15.90 -7.50 -8.17
C VAL A 92 15.89 -7.42 -9.69
N SER A 93 14.86 -6.81 -10.29
CA SER A 93 14.71 -6.72 -11.74
C SER A 93 15.77 -5.86 -12.43
N ILE A 94 16.36 -4.87 -11.74
CA ILE A 94 17.46 -4.05 -12.31
C ILE A 94 18.86 -4.62 -12.05
N ALA A 95 19.01 -5.52 -11.07
CA ALA A 95 20.30 -6.13 -10.73
C ALA A 95 20.55 -7.46 -11.47
N SER A 96 19.51 -8.01 -12.09
CA SER A 96 19.54 -9.25 -12.89
C SER A 96 19.82 -8.95 -14.36
#